data_AF-A0A557XHF9-F1
#
_entry.id   AF-A0A557XHF9-F1
#
_cell.length_a   1.000
_cell.length_b   1.000
_cell.length_c   1.000
_cell.angle_alpha   90.00
_cell.angle_beta   90.00
_cell.angle_gamma   90.00
#
_symmetry.space_group_name_H-M   'P 1'
#
loop_
_entity.id
_entity.type
_entity.pdbx_description
1 polymer ?
#
loop_
_entity_poly.entity_id
_entity_poly.type
_entity_poly.pdbx_seq_one_letter_code
_entity_poly.pdbx_strand_id
1 'polypeptide(L)'
;GGGGGGGGGAAAIAGATAIAPVRLSMSARRLPASTPAWLLLRIPIGTVWAEEAAFRAALAHLGARAAGGTFGGRLLPAGAFGLFHIADARATGEPLAATVLATGVGGWVFGWLAARSGSLAAPMLAHLAVNEAGAIAALIVQRDRRKRSR
;
A
#
# COMPACT_ATOMS: atom_id res chain seq x y z
N GLY A 1 11.31 -12.76 19.39
CA GLY A 1 10.85 -13.47 18.19
C GLY A 1 10.19 -12.48 17.27
N GLY A 2 10.72 -12.29 16.06
CA GLY A 2 10.27 -11.23 15.15
C GLY A 2 10.55 -11.60 13.69
N GLY A 3 9.79 -12.56 13.17
CA GLY A 3 9.82 -12.95 11.77
C GLY A 3 8.41 -13.41 11.40
N GLY A 4 7.63 -12.53 10.79
CA GLY A 4 6.23 -12.86 10.45
C GLY A 4 5.50 -11.83 9.59
N GLY A 5 5.99 -10.58 9.51
CA GLY A 5 5.29 -9.52 8.78
C GLY A 5 5.20 -9.74 7.26
N GLY A 6 6.25 -10.31 6.64
CA GLY A 6 6.30 -10.48 5.18
C GLY A 6 5.32 -11.51 4.63
N GLY A 7 5.03 -12.58 5.38
CA GLY A 7 4.14 -13.65 4.93
C GLY A 7 2.67 -13.22 4.80
N GLY A 8 2.22 -12.33 5.69
CA GLY A 8 0.82 -11.86 5.70
C GLY A 8 0.48 -10.98 4.48
N GLY A 9 1.37 -10.06 4.10
CA GLY A 9 1.15 -9.19 2.94
C GLY A 9 1.09 -9.96 1.63
N ALA A 10 2.02 -10.88 1.41
CA ALA A 10 2.02 -11.72 0.21
C ALA A 10 0.76 -12.61 0.12
N ALA A 11 0.33 -13.22 1.23
CA ALA A 11 -0.88 -14.04 1.28
C ALA A 11 -2.14 -13.22 1.01
N ALA A 12 -2.25 -12.01 1.57
CA ALA A 12 -3.37 -11.11 1.33
C ALA A 12 -3.46 -10.70 -0.15
N ILE A 13 -2.32 -10.38 -0.78
CA ILE A 13 -2.27 -10.06 -2.21
C ILE A 13 -2.61 -11.27 -3.07
N ALA A 14 -2.08 -12.45 -2.75
CA ALA A 14 -2.43 -13.68 -3.46
C ALA A 14 -3.94 -13.96 -3.39
N GLY A 15 -4.56 -13.82 -2.21
CA GLY A 15 -6.00 -13.95 -2.02
C GLY A 15 -6.79 -12.90 -2.81
N ALA A 16 -6.37 -11.64 -2.80
CA ALA A 16 -6.98 -10.58 -3.59
C ALA A 16 -6.92 -10.88 -5.09
N THR A 17 -5.82 -11.47 -5.57
CA THR A 17 -5.69 -11.90 -6.97
C THR A 17 -6.53 -13.11 -7.33
N ALA A 18 -7.25 -13.75 -6.41
CA ALA A 18 -8.28 -14.73 -6.79
C ALA A 18 -9.60 -14.05 -7.20
N ILE A 19 -9.83 -12.80 -6.78
CA ILE A 19 -11.06 -12.05 -7.03
C ILE A 19 -11.07 -11.55 -8.48
N ALA A 20 -12.09 -11.94 -9.24
CA ALA A 20 -12.16 -11.66 -10.68
C ALA A 20 -12.07 -10.16 -11.02
N PRO A 21 -12.81 -9.24 -10.37
CA PRO A 21 -12.61 -7.80 -10.55
C PRO A 21 -11.16 -7.32 -10.35
N VAL A 22 -10.49 -7.80 -9.31
CA VAL A 22 -9.10 -7.43 -8.99
C VAL A 22 -8.15 -7.92 -10.08
N ARG A 23 -8.29 -9.18 -10.51
CA ARG A 23 -7.51 -9.73 -11.62
C ARG A 23 -7.72 -8.97 -12.91
N LEU A 24 -8.96 -8.62 -13.22
CA LEU A 24 -9.30 -7.86 -14.43
C LEU A 24 -8.64 -6.47 -14.40
N SER A 25 -8.75 -5.75 -13.28
CA SER A 25 -8.04 -4.47 -13.08
C SER A 25 -6.53 -4.64 -13.31
N MET A 26 -5.89 -5.59 -12.63
CA MET A 26 -4.45 -5.85 -12.78
C MET A 26 -4.05 -6.15 -14.22
N SER A 27 -4.89 -6.87 -14.96
CA SER A 27 -4.64 -7.22 -16.35
C SER A 27 -4.77 -6.04 -17.33
N ALA A 28 -5.52 -5.01 -16.95
CA ALA A 28 -5.77 -3.81 -17.74
C ALA A 28 -4.81 -2.66 -17.41
N ARG A 29 -4.11 -2.72 -16.26
CA ARG A 29 -3.16 -1.69 -15.83
C ARG A 29 -2.01 -1.49 -16.81
N ARG A 30 -1.67 -0.23 -17.08
CA ARG A 30 -0.43 0.12 -17.76
C ARG A 30 0.75 -0.01 -16.79
N LEU A 31 1.63 -0.98 -17.05
CA LEU A 31 2.84 -1.16 -16.23
C LEU A 31 3.92 -0.13 -16.61
N PRO A 32 4.81 0.23 -15.67
CA PRO A 32 5.97 1.06 -15.97
C PRO A 32 6.88 0.45 -17.03
N ALA A 33 7.58 1.29 -17.79
CA ALA A 33 8.48 0.85 -18.86
C ALA A 33 9.66 -0.01 -18.35
N SER A 34 10.15 0.25 -17.14
CA SER A 34 11.24 -0.51 -16.52
C SER A 34 10.80 -1.14 -15.21
N THR A 35 10.63 -2.46 -15.22
CA THR A 35 10.31 -3.25 -14.02
C THR A 35 11.39 -3.12 -12.94
N PRO A 36 12.70 -3.20 -13.23
CA PRO A 36 13.73 -3.03 -12.21
C PRO A 36 13.70 -1.65 -11.56
N ALA A 37 13.56 -0.58 -12.35
CA ALA A 37 13.47 0.78 -11.79
C ALA A 37 12.18 0.96 -10.96
N TRP A 38 11.10 0.29 -11.34
CA TRP A 38 9.86 0.31 -10.58
C TRP A 38 10.00 -0.37 -9.22
N LEU A 39 10.50 -1.61 -9.20
CA LEU A 39 10.61 -2.42 -7.99
C LEU A 39 11.72 -1.94 -7.04
N LEU A 40 12.88 -1.51 -7.57
CA LEU A 40 14.06 -1.23 -6.75
C LEU A 40 14.21 0.24 -6.32
N LEU A 41 13.53 1.17 -7.01
CA LEU A 41 13.68 2.61 -6.73
C LEU A 41 12.34 3.29 -6.50
N ARG A 42 11.40 3.18 -7.44
CA ARG A 42 10.13 3.90 -7.34
C ARG A 42 9.28 3.39 -6.18
N ILE A 43 9.11 2.08 -6.01
CA ILE A 43 8.33 1.55 -4.89
C ILE A 43 9.03 1.85 -3.55
N PRO A 44 10.33 1.53 -3.34
CA PRO A 44 10.95 1.73 -2.04
C PRO A 44 11.07 3.20 -1.66
N ILE A 45 11.49 4.06 -2.59
CA ILE A 45 11.81 5.46 -2.30
C ILE A 45 10.67 6.39 -2.69
N GLY A 46 10.20 6.30 -3.93
CA GLY A 46 9.16 7.18 -4.49
C GLY A 46 7.77 6.95 -3.90
N THR A 47 7.52 5.81 -3.28
CA THR A 47 6.24 5.46 -2.66
C THR A 47 6.42 5.22 -1.16
N VAL A 48 7.06 4.12 -0.77
CA VAL A 48 7.08 3.67 0.63
C VAL A 48 7.77 4.67 1.55
N TRP A 49 8.99 5.09 1.22
CA TRP A 49 9.71 6.04 2.07
C TRP A 49 8.96 7.37 2.19
N ALA A 50 8.52 7.92 1.05
CA ALA A 50 7.81 9.19 1.00
C ALA A 50 6.49 9.15 1.80
N GLU A 51 5.69 8.12 1.61
CA GLU A 51 4.39 7.97 2.28
C GLU A 51 4.54 7.68 3.78
N GLU A 52 5.45 6.79 4.17
CA GLU A 52 5.65 6.51 5.59
C GLU A 52 6.24 7.73 6.33
N ALA A 53 7.18 8.45 5.71
CA ALA A 53 7.70 9.70 6.28
C ALA A 53 6.61 10.77 6.41
N ALA A 54 5.79 10.97 5.38
CA ALA A 54 4.74 11.98 5.39
C ALA A 54 3.64 11.67 6.41
N PHE A 55 3.09 10.47 6.37
CA PHE A 55 1.88 10.14 7.13
C PHE A 55 2.18 9.55 8.51
N ARG A 56 3.18 8.67 8.65
CA ARG A 56 3.46 7.95 9.91
C ARG A 56 4.52 8.63 10.76
N ALA A 57 5.35 9.51 10.17
CA ALA A 57 6.22 10.40 10.95
C ALA A 57 5.62 11.80 11.08
N ALA A 58 5.59 12.60 10.01
CA ALA A 58 5.24 14.02 10.11
C ALA A 58 3.79 14.24 10.56
N LEU A 59 2.81 13.68 9.84
CA LEU A 59 1.39 13.91 10.14
C LEU A 59 0.95 13.24 11.43
N ALA A 60 1.44 12.04 11.73
CA ALA A 60 1.20 11.38 13.01
C ALA A 60 1.75 12.20 14.20
N HIS A 61 2.93 12.81 14.06
CA HIS A 61 3.49 13.69 15.09
C HIS A 61 2.59 14.91 15.32
N LEU A 62 2.15 15.57 14.25
CA LEU A 62 1.24 16.71 14.34
C LEU A 62 -0.12 16.32 14.95
N GLY A 63 -0.69 15.20 14.53
CA GLY A 63 -1.95 14.67 15.04
C GLY A 63 -1.88 14.33 16.53
N ALA A 64 -0.78 13.75 16.99
CA ALA A 64 -0.56 13.47 18.41
C ALA A 64 -0.50 14.75 19.26
N ARG A 65 0.08 15.83 18.74
CA ARG A 65 0.11 17.14 19.42
C ARG A 65 -1.26 17.83 19.45
N ALA A 66 -2.07 17.66 18.41
CA ALA A 66 -3.35 18.37 18.26
C ALA A 66 -4.54 17.65 18.92
N ALA A 67 -4.59 16.31 18.88
CA ALA A 67 -5.77 15.53 19.23
C ALA A 67 -5.70 14.80 20.59
N GLY A 68 -4.64 15.02 21.38
CA GLY A 68 -4.61 14.62 22.79
C GLY A 68 -4.64 13.11 23.07
N GLY A 69 -4.09 12.26 22.20
CA GLY A 69 -3.98 10.83 22.48
C GLY A 69 -3.51 9.97 21.31
N THR A 70 -3.07 8.74 21.61
CA THR A 70 -2.52 7.77 20.64
C THR A 70 -3.55 7.20 19.66
N PHE A 71 -4.84 7.22 19.99
CA PHE A 71 -5.90 6.71 19.10
C PHE A 71 -6.31 7.77 18.05
N GLY A 72 -6.55 9.01 18.48
CA GLY A 72 -6.81 10.15 17.58
C GLY A 72 -5.62 10.47 16.67
N GLY A 73 -4.39 10.30 17.18
CA GLY A 73 -3.16 10.46 16.40
C GLY A 73 -2.94 9.44 15.29
N ARG A 74 -3.72 8.34 15.24
CA ARG A 74 -3.66 7.33 14.16
C ARG A 74 -4.78 7.47 13.13
N LEU A 75 -5.96 7.92 13.55
CA LEU A 75 -7.11 8.07 12.65
C LEU A 75 -6.90 9.21 11.65
N LEU A 76 -6.31 10.33 12.09
CA LEU A 76 -6.03 11.47 11.21
C LEU A 76 -5.07 11.11 10.08
N PRO A 77 -3.87 10.54 10.32
CA PRO A 77 -2.99 10.15 9.22
C PRO A 77 -3.55 9.00 8.39
N ALA A 78 -4.32 8.08 8.96
CA ALA A 78 -4.99 7.03 8.20
C ALA A 78 -6.05 7.58 7.24
N GLY A 79 -6.89 8.51 7.69
CA GLY A 79 -7.88 9.19 6.86
C GLY A 79 -7.24 10.02 5.76
N ALA A 80 -6.21 10.80 6.10
CA ALA A 80 -5.44 11.58 5.12
C ALA A 80 -4.77 10.68 4.07
N PHE A 81 -4.21 9.54 4.49
CA PHE A 81 -3.63 8.56 3.59
C PHE A 81 -4.68 7.94 2.65
N GLY A 82 -5.87 7.64 3.18
CA GLY A 82 -7.02 7.20 2.38
C GLY A 82 -7.37 8.21 1.28
N LEU A 83 -7.55 9.47 1.66
CA LEU A 83 -7.92 10.55 0.76
C LEU A 83 -6.83 10.89 -0.26
N PHE A 84 -5.55 10.75 0.10
CA PHE A 84 -4.41 10.96 -0.80
C PHE A 84 -4.50 10.08 -2.06
N HIS A 85 -5.08 8.88 -1.92
CA HIS A 85 -5.25 7.92 -3.02
C HIS A 85 -6.44 8.19 -3.94
N ILE A 86 -7.20 9.29 -3.74
CA ILE A 86 -8.26 9.67 -4.67
C ILE A 86 -7.70 9.96 -6.06
N ALA A 87 -6.53 10.60 -6.15
CA ALA A 87 -5.88 10.90 -7.43
C ALA A 87 -5.54 9.61 -8.20
N ASP A 88 -4.97 8.62 -7.50
CA ASP A 88 -4.65 7.32 -8.08
C ASP A 88 -5.90 6.55 -8.51
N ALA A 89 -6.95 6.55 -7.69
CA ALA A 89 -8.24 5.91 -8.01
C ALA A 89 -8.83 6.50 -9.29
N ARG A 90 -8.82 7.84 -9.44
CA ARG A 90 -9.28 8.53 -10.65
C ARG A 90 -8.43 8.19 -11.86
N ALA A 91 -7.11 8.21 -11.71
CA ALA A 91 -6.17 7.92 -12.80
C ALA A 91 -6.28 6.46 -13.31
N THR A 92 -6.75 5.54 -12.46
CA THR A 92 -6.86 4.11 -12.77
C THR A 92 -8.29 3.62 -12.97
N GLY A 93 -9.29 4.49 -12.78
CA GLY A 93 -10.71 4.13 -12.88
C GLY A 93 -11.21 3.20 -11.77
N GLU A 94 -10.47 3.11 -10.66
CA GLU A 94 -10.85 2.27 -9.52
C GLU A 94 -11.98 2.91 -8.70
N PRO A 95 -12.82 2.12 -8.00
CA PRO A 95 -13.92 2.66 -7.22
C PRO A 95 -13.40 3.54 -6.06
N LEU A 96 -13.63 4.86 -6.13
CA LEU A 96 -13.10 5.85 -5.17
C LEU A 96 -13.35 5.45 -3.71
N ALA A 97 -14.60 5.13 -3.36
CA ALA A 97 -14.94 4.78 -1.98
C ALA A 97 -14.21 3.52 -1.51
N ALA A 98 -14.12 2.49 -2.35
CA ALA A 98 -13.40 1.28 -2.01
C ALA A 98 -11.89 1.53 -1.86
N THR A 99 -11.29 2.32 -2.76
CA THR A 99 -9.87 2.68 -2.66
C THR A 99 -9.58 3.46 -1.39
N VAL A 100 -10.32 4.54 -1.11
CA VAL A 100 -10.13 5.37 0.09
C VAL A 100 -10.28 4.56 1.37
N LEU A 101 -11.30 3.68 1.44
CA LEU A 101 -11.50 2.81 2.59
C LEU A 101 -10.37 1.79 2.75
N ALA A 102 -10.00 1.10 1.67
CA ALA A 102 -8.94 0.08 1.71
C ALA A 102 -7.58 0.67 2.08
N THR A 103 -7.19 1.78 1.45
CA THR A 103 -5.92 2.45 1.77
C THR A 103 -5.98 3.10 3.14
N GLY A 104 -7.10 3.69 3.55
CA GLY A 104 -7.30 4.19 4.90
C GLY A 104 -7.12 3.12 5.99
N VAL A 105 -7.71 1.93 5.79
CA VAL A 105 -7.51 0.77 6.68
C VAL A 105 -6.05 0.34 6.68
N GLY A 106 -5.39 0.26 5.51
CA GLY A 106 -3.96 -0.02 5.43
C GLY A 106 -3.12 1.01 6.19
N GLY A 107 -3.44 2.29 6.05
CA GLY A 107 -2.81 3.39 6.78
C GLY A 107 -2.97 3.27 8.29
N TRP A 108 -4.16 2.87 8.75
CA TRP A 108 -4.40 2.60 10.17
C TRP A 108 -3.57 1.42 10.68
N VAL A 109 -3.50 0.32 9.93
CA VAL A 109 -2.68 -0.86 10.28
C VAL A 109 -1.19 -0.48 10.36
N PHE A 110 -0.68 0.32 9.41
CA PHE A 110 0.71 0.78 9.44
C PHE A 110 0.95 1.72 10.63
N GLY A 111 0.02 2.62 10.94
CA GLY A 111 0.07 3.45 12.16
C GLY A 111 0.05 2.63 13.45
N TRP A 112 -0.74 1.55 13.49
CA TRP A 112 -0.73 0.59 14.60
C TRP A 112 0.62 -0.14 14.72
N LEU A 113 1.20 -0.60 13.61
CA LEU A 113 2.53 -1.22 13.58
C LEU A 113 3.61 -0.27 14.11
N ALA A 114 3.61 0.98 13.65
CA ALA A 114 4.55 2.01 14.08
C ALA A 114 4.49 2.22 15.60
N ALA A 115 3.29 2.30 16.15
CA ALA A 115 3.11 2.53 17.58
C ALA A 115 3.40 1.27 18.42
N ARG A 116 3.12 0.08 17.89
CA ARG A 116 3.40 -1.20 18.57
C ARG A 116 4.90 -1.50 18.62
N SER A 117 5.65 -1.10 17.60
CA SER A 117 7.09 -1.31 17.48
C SER A 117 7.93 -0.14 17.99
N GLY A 118 7.36 1.06 18.07
CA GLY A 118 8.12 2.29 18.32
C GLY A 118 9.04 2.69 17.15
N SER A 119 8.84 2.14 15.95
CA SER A 119 9.75 2.30 14.82
C SER A 119 9.01 2.46 13.49
N LEU A 120 9.52 3.37 12.65
CA LEU A 120 9.06 3.57 11.27
C LEU A 120 9.51 2.42 10.33
N ALA A 121 10.52 1.64 10.71
CA ALA A 121 10.97 0.51 9.90
C ALA A 121 9.90 -0.59 9.80
N ALA A 122 9.14 -0.82 10.86
CA ALA A 122 8.09 -1.85 10.87
C ALA A 122 6.98 -1.59 9.82
N PRO A 123 6.34 -0.40 9.79
CA PRO A 123 5.38 -0.10 8.73
C PRO A 123 6.05 0.03 7.36
N MET A 124 7.28 0.55 7.23
CA MET A 124 7.98 0.62 5.95
C MET A 124 8.17 -0.77 5.32
N LEU A 125 8.62 -1.76 6.09
CA LEU A 125 8.81 -3.13 5.59
C LEU A 125 7.48 -3.79 5.22
N ALA A 126 6.42 -3.58 6.02
CA ALA A 126 5.09 -4.10 5.72
C ALA A 126 4.51 -3.47 4.45
N HIS A 127 4.64 -2.15 4.31
CA HIS A 127 4.19 -1.40 3.15
C HIS A 127 4.96 -1.81 1.89
N LEU A 128 6.29 -1.93 1.98
CA LEU A 128 7.13 -2.43 0.90
C LEU A 128 6.67 -3.82 0.44
N ALA A 129 6.48 -4.75 1.38
CA ALA A 129 6.02 -6.10 1.07
C ALA A 129 4.67 -6.10 0.34
N VAL A 130 3.70 -5.29 0.78
CA VAL A 130 2.39 -5.19 0.15
C VAL A 130 2.50 -4.61 -1.27
N ASN A 131 3.27 -3.54 -1.46
CA ASN A 131 3.44 -2.90 -2.76
C ASN A 131 4.19 -3.78 -3.76
N GLU A 132 5.28 -4.42 -3.33
CA GLU A 132 6.05 -5.33 -4.19
C GLU A 132 5.26 -6.58 -4.52
N ALA A 133 4.54 -7.17 -3.55
CA ALA A 133 3.66 -8.30 -3.82
C ALA A 133 2.57 -7.93 -4.84
N GLY A 134 1.95 -6.75 -4.71
CA GLY A 134 0.96 -6.23 -5.66
C GLY A 134 1.56 -6.02 -7.07
N ALA A 135 2.77 -5.46 -7.14
CA ALA A 135 3.49 -5.26 -8.39
C ALA A 135 3.83 -6.59 -9.09
N ILE A 136 4.37 -7.55 -8.34
CA ILE A 136 4.69 -8.90 -8.83
C ILE A 136 3.41 -9.61 -9.30
N ALA A 137 2.32 -9.52 -8.55
CA ALA A 137 1.05 -10.10 -8.94
C ALA A 137 0.53 -9.53 -10.27
N ALA A 138 0.61 -8.21 -10.46
CA ALA A 138 0.23 -7.58 -11.72
C ALA A 138 1.10 -8.05 -12.90
N LEU A 139 2.41 -8.21 -12.69
CA LEU A 139 3.34 -8.77 -13.69
C LEU A 139 2.96 -10.21 -14.08
N ILE A 140 2.63 -11.05 -13.10
CA ILE A 140 2.20 -12.44 -13.32
C ILE A 140 0.89 -12.47 -14.11
N VAL A 141 -0.14 -11.74 -13.66
CA VAL A 141 -1.45 -11.69 -14.32
C VAL A 141 -1.33 -11.27 -15.79
N GLN A 142 -0.53 -10.24 -16.08
CA GLN A 142 -0.34 -9.78 -17.45
C GLN A 142 0.49 -10.75 -18.31
N ARG A 143 1.47 -11.43 -17.72
CA ARG A 143 2.22 -12.48 -18.41
C ARG A 143 1.30 -13.62 -18.83
N ASP A 144 0.40 -14.06 -17.97
CA ASP A 144 -0.50 -15.17 -18.25
C ASP A 144 -1.58 -14.79 -19.26
N ARG A 145 -2.09 -13.55 -19.22
CA ARG A 145 -2.99 -13.03 -20.26
C ARG A 145 -2.35 -13.04 -21.64
N ARG A 146 -1.09 -12.61 -21.76
CA ARG A 146 -0.33 -12.63 -23.04
C ARG A 146 -0.08 -14.04 -23.57
N LYS A 147 0.09 -15.04 -22.70
CA LYS A 147 0.23 -16.43 -23.12
C LYS A 147 -1.08 -17.00 -23.69
N ARG A 148 -2.23 -16.62 -23.12
CA ARG A 148 -3.55 -17.09 -23.57
C ARG A 148 -4.04 -16.44 -24.86
N SER A 149 -3.45 -15.32 -25.27
CA SER A 149 -3.78 -14.60 -26.51
C SER A 149 -2.85 -14.97 -27.68
N ARG A 150 -1.94 -15.91 -27.48
CA ARG A 150 -1.06 -16.51 -28.51
C ARG A 150 -1.60 -17.89 -28.83
#